data_AF-A0A3P7I865-F1
#
_entry.id   AF-A0A3P7I865-F1
#
_cell.length_a   1.000
_cell.length_b   1.000
_cell.length_c   1.000
_cell.angle_alpha   90.00
_cell.angle_beta   90.00
_cell.angle_gamma   90.00
#
_symmetry.space_group_name_H-M   'P 1'
#
loop_
_entity.id
_entity.type
_entity.pdbx_description
1 polymer ?
#
loop_
_entity_poly.entity_id
_entity_poly.type
_entity_poly.pdbx_seq_one_letter_code
_entity_poly.pdbx_strand_id
1 'polypeptide(L)'
;MHKLSALHEGIFTTLAPPLEAVAHGSAQIGIQVEPLASIGAKVPAAGTAPSQQATFVEFAQKMLQNFVNHVESFVVRLPRPDNPGESADFIPTSVVQYWFTNFRRRLEQNPEFWRNLS
;
A
#
# COMPACT_ATOMS: atom_id res chain seq x y z
N MET A 1 -43.58 -20.36 -26.34
CA MET A 1 -43.26 -19.42 -25.24
C MET A 1 -42.03 -18.60 -25.65
N HIS A 2 -42.23 -17.37 -26.10
CA HIS A 2 -41.12 -16.47 -26.44
C HIS A 2 -40.53 -15.89 -25.16
N LYS A 3 -39.25 -16.18 -24.89
CA LYS A 3 -38.49 -15.47 -23.85
C LYS A 3 -38.15 -14.09 -24.40
N LEU A 4 -38.82 -13.05 -23.90
CA LEU A 4 -38.44 -11.66 -24.15
C LEU A 4 -37.11 -11.42 -23.44
N SER A 5 -36.04 -11.25 -24.23
CA SER A 5 -34.74 -10.82 -23.73
C SER A 5 -34.88 -9.36 -23.31
N ALA A 6 -34.88 -9.08 -22.02
CA ALA A 6 -34.81 -7.72 -21.52
C ALA A 6 -33.37 -7.23 -21.72
N LEU A 7 -33.14 -6.45 -22.77
CA LEU A 7 -31.89 -5.71 -22.94
C LEU A 7 -31.84 -4.63 -21.85
N HIS A 8 -31.00 -4.84 -20.84
CA HIS A 8 -30.76 -3.91 -19.74
C HIS A 8 -29.70 -2.85 -20.12
N GLU A 9 -29.77 -2.30 -21.33
CA GLU A 9 -28.87 -1.22 -21.72
C GLU A 9 -29.37 0.12 -21.16
N GLY A 10 -28.51 0.85 -20.43
CA GLY A 10 -28.69 2.29 -20.16
C GLY A 10 -29.10 2.74 -18.75
N ILE A 11 -29.23 1.85 -17.77
CA ILE A 11 -29.61 2.26 -16.40
C ILE A 11 -28.54 3.15 -15.74
N PHE A 12 -27.24 2.86 -15.97
CA PHE A 12 -26.16 3.63 -15.36
C PHE A 12 -26.04 5.05 -15.93
N THR A 13 -26.49 5.30 -17.16
CA THR A 13 -26.45 6.62 -17.77
C THR A 13 -27.60 7.51 -17.32
N THR A 14 -28.72 6.90 -16.91
CA THR A 14 -29.98 7.60 -16.59
C THR A 14 -30.19 7.84 -15.10
N LEU A 15 -29.55 7.05 -14.22
CA LEU A 15 -29.63 7.20 -12.76
C LEU A 15 -28.36 7.78 -12.12
N ALA A 16 -27.30 8.03 -12.89
CA ALA A 16 -26.11 8.68 -12.35
C ALA A 16 -26.44 10.15 -12.03
N PRO A 17 -26.26 10.61 -10.78
CA PRO A 17 -26.27 12.03 -10.51
C PRO A 17 -25.18 12.72 -11.36
N PRO A 18 -25.35 14.01 -11.71
CA PRO A 18 -24.32 14.74 -12.45
C PRO A 18 -22.97 14.55 -11.76
N LEU A 19 -21.90 14.36 -12.54
CA LEU A 19 -20.55 14.06 -12.02
C LEU A 19 -20.04 15.10 -10.99
N GLU A 20 -20.65 16.28 -10.93
CA GLU A 20 -20.37 17.33 -9.94
C GLU A 20 -20.91 17.05 -8.52
N ALA A 21 -21.82 16.07 -8.35
CA ALA A 21 -22.40 15.69 -7.06
C ALA A 21 -21.72 14.45 -6.42
N VAL A 22 -20.57 14.00 -6.95
CA VAL A 22 -19.73 13.02 -6.26
C VAL A 22 -19.07 13.71 -5.09
N ALA A 23 -19.74 13.67 -3.93
CA ALA A 23 -19.19 14.17 -2.68
C ALA A 23 -17.84 13.48 -2.40
N HIS A 24 -16.84 14.25 -1.97
CA HIS A 24 -15.59 13.72 -1.44
C HIS A 24 -15.91 12.65 -0.38
N GLY A 25 -15.47 11.42 -0.63
CA GLY A 25 -15.75 10.26 0.25
C GLY A 25 -16.82 9.28 -0.24
N SER A 26 -17.40 9.48 -1.43
CA SER A 26 -18.29 8.50 -2.07
C SER A 26 -17.56 7.67 -3.13
N ALA A 27 -17.90 6.38 -3.24
CA ALA A 27 -17.37 5.46 -4.25
C ALA A 27 -18.53 4.79 -5.00
N GLN A 28 -18.34 4.52 -6.30
CA GLN A 28 -19.33 3.85 -7.13
C GLN A 28 -18.79 2.51 -7.62
N ILE A 29 -19.64 1.48 -7.60
CA ILE A 29 -19.34 0.15 -8.14
C ILE A 29 -20.40 -0.16 -9.20
N GLY A 30 -19.96 -0.28 -10.45
CA GLY A 30 -20.80 -0.71 -11.57
C GLY A 30 -20.63 -2.20 -11.82
N ILE A 31 -21.71 -2.97 -11.75
CA ILE A 31 -21.73 -4.39 -12.11
C ILE A 31 -22.56 -4.56 -13.38
N GLN A 32 -21.97 -5.18 -14.40
CA GLN A 32 -22.62 -5.46 -15.67
C GLN A 32 -22.66 -6.97 -15.91
N VAL A 33 -23.81 -7.48 -16.37
CA VAL A 33 -23.99 -8.89 -16.70
C VAL A 33 -23.64 -9.08 -18.17
N GLU A 34 -22.60 -9.87 -18.42
CA GLU A 34 -22.07 -10.10 -19.77
C GLU A 34 -21.82 -11.59 -20.04
N PRO A 35 -21.90 -12.05 -21.32
CA PRO A 35 -21.53 -13.42 -21.69
C PRO A 35 -20.06 -13.73 -21.40
N LEU A 36 -19.76 -14.97 -20.99
CA LEU A 36 -18.41 -15.38 -20.56
C LEU A 36 -17.33 -15.20 -21.65
N ALA A 37 -17.70 -15.42 -22.92
CA ALA A 37 -16.82 -15.21 -24.05
C ALA A 37 -16.40 -13.74 -24.20
N SER A 38 -17.30 -12.79 -23.91
CA SER A 38 -17.02 -11.36 -23.93
C SER A 38 -16.11 -10.95 -22.77
N ILE A 39 -16.32 -11.52 -21.58
CA ILE A 39 -15.48 -11.27 -20.40
C ILE A 39 -14.04 -11.76 -20.65
N GLY A 40 -13.87 -12.94 -21.26
CA GLY A 40 -12.56 -13.52 -21.53
C GLY A 40 -11.69 -12.71 -22.51
N ALA A 41 -12.30 -11.86 -23.34
CA ALA A 41 -11.60 -10.97 -24.25
C ALA A 41 -11.26 -9.60 -23.64
N LYS A 42 -11.75 -9.30 -22.43
CA LYS A 42 -11.49 -8.01 -21.77
C LYS A 42 -10.13 -8.02 -21.06
N VAL A 43 -9.42 -6.91 -21.18
CA VAL A 43 -8.22 -6.65 -20.39
C VAL A 43 -8.64 -5.87 -19.14
N PRO A 44 -8.41 -6.40 -17.91
CA PRO A 44 -8.68 -5.66 -16.70
C PRO A 44 -7.85 -4.37 -16.65
N ALA A 45 -8.40 -3.33 -16.03
CA ALA A 45 -7.65 -2.08 -15.83
C ALA A 45 -6.39 -2.34 -14.98
N ALA A 46 -5.33 -1.59 -15.23
CA ALA A 46 -4.07 -1.74 -14.48
C ALA A 46 -4.34 -1.56 -12.97
N GLY A 47 -3.83 -2.48 -12.15
CA GLY A 47 -3.99 -2.45 -10.69
C GLY A 47 -5.26 -3.07 -10.13
N THR A 48 -6.16 -3.63 -10.96
CA THR A 48 -7.38 -4.32 -10.46
C THR A 48 -7.15 -5.77 -10.06
N ALA A 49 -6.00 -6.35 -10.40
CA ALA A 49 -5.61 -7.65 -9.88
C ALA A 49 -5.17 -7.50 -8.41
N PRO A 50 -5.74 -8.25 -7.45
CA PRO A 50 -5.25 -8.28 -6.08
C PRO A 50 -3.85 -8.91 -6.07
N SER A 51 -2.83 -8.10 -6.29
CA SER A 51 -1.44 -8.53 -6.25
C SER A 51 -1.00 -8.56 -4.79
N GLN A 52 -1.22 -9.69 -4.11
CA GLN A 52 -0.63 -9.95 -2.80
C GLN A 52 0.90 -9.79 -2.84
N GLN A 53 1.49 -10.03 -4.01
CA GLN A 53 2.93 -9.88 -4.26
C GLN A 53 3.37 -8.40 -4.23
N ALA A 54 2.57 -7.48 -4.78
CA ALA A 54 2.84 -6.04 -4.70
C ALA A 54 2.78 -5.53 -3.25
N THR A 55 1.79 -6.01 -2.47
CA THR A 55 1.64 -5.65 -1.06
C THR A 55 2.83 -6.10 -0.22
N PHE A 56 3.39 -7.29 -0.48
CA PHE A 56 4.56 -7.78 0.25
C PHE A 56 5.83 -6.99 -0.05
N VAL A 57 6.05 -6.63 -1.33
CA VAL A 57 7.20 -5.81 -1.73
C VAL A 57 7.10 -4.41 -1.12
N GLU A 58 5.91 -3.81 -1.15
CA GLU A 58 5.65 -2.49 -0.54
C GLU A 58 5.91 -2.52 0.97
N PHE A 59 5.44 -3.57 1.65
CA PHE A 59 5.73 -3.81 3.07
C PHE A 59 7.24 -3.83 3.34
N ALA A 60 8.00 -4.65 2.60
CA ALA A 60 9.44 -4.78 2.80
C ALA A 60 10.17 -3.45 2.56
N GLN A 61 9.79 -2.70 1.54
CA GLN A 61 10.35 -1.38 1.24
C GLN A 61 10.09 -0.38 2.37
N LYS A 62 8.84 -0.27 2.85
CA LYS A 62 8.47 0.63 3.95
C LYS A 62 9.15 0.25 5.26
N MET A 63 9.30 -1.05 5.54
CA MET A 63 10.01 -1.55 6.71
C MET A 63 11.49 -1.17 6.69
N LEU A 64 12.17 -1.37 5.55
CA LEU A 64 13.58 -0.99 5.39
C LEU A 64 13.78 0.53 5.47
N GLN A 65 12.93 1.31 4.78
CA GLN A 65 13.01 2.78 4.82
C GLN A 65 12.81 3.31 6.24
N ASN A 66 11.82 2.79 6.96
CA ASN A 66 11.58 3.19 8.34
C ASN A 66 12.76 2.84 9.27
N PHE A 67 13.35 1.65 9.09
CA PHE A 67 14.53 1.23 9.84
C PHE A 67 15.71 2.19 9.65
N VAL A 68 16.07 2.45 8.39
CA VAL A 68 17.18 3.35 8.04
C VAL A 68 16.93 4.74 8.59
N ASN A 69 15.76 5.33 8.34
CA ASN A 69 15.40 6.66 8.85
C ASN A 69 15.52 6.75 10.38
N HIS A 70 15.07 5.71 11.09
CA HIS A 70 15.17 5.69 12.53
C HIS A 70 16.63 5.62 12.98
N VAL A 71 17.40 4.66 12.47
CA VAL A 71 18.80 4.47 12.89
C VAL A 71 19.69 5.67 12.54
N GLU A 72 19.52 6.24 11.34
CA GLU A 72 20.27 7.42 10.89
C GLU A 72 20.03 8.64 11.79
N SER A 73 18.83 8.78 12.36
CA SER A 73 18.51 9.88 13.28
C SER A 73 19.31 9.87 14.59
N PHE A 74 19.97 8.75 14.92
CA PHE A 74 20.82 8.59 16.10
C PHE A 74 22.30 8.45 15.76
N VAL A 75 22.70 8.71 14.51
CA VAL A 75 24.11 8.70 14.13
C VAL A 75 24.85 9.80 14.88
N VAL A 76 25.95 9.43 15.53
CA VAL A 76 26.88 10.34 16.20
C VAL A 76 28.23 10.22 15.54
N ARG A 77 28.81 11.35 15.16
CA ARG A 77 30.16 11.39 14.57
C ARG A 77 31.20 11.54 15.69
N LEU A 78 32.09 10.55 15.81
CA LEU A 78 33.14 10.51 16.82
C LEU A 78 34.51 10.23 16.17
N PRO A 79 35.63 10.69 16.76
CA PRO A 79 36.96 10.27 16.33
C PRO A 79 37.12 8.76 16.40
N ARG A 80 37.81 8.18 15.42
CA ARG A 80 38.05 6.74 15.41
C ARG A 80 39.04 6.34 16.51
N PRO A 81 38.80 5.23 17.22
CA PRO A 81 39.71 4.75 18.26
C PRO A 81 41.11 4.41 17.74
N ASP A 82 41.19 3.93 16.50
CA ASP A 82 42.40 3.51 15.80
C ASP A 82 43.10 4.65 15.04
N ASN A 83 42.37 5.69 14.65
CA ASN A 83 42.92 6.88 14.00
C ASN A 83 42.19 8.16 14.44
N PRO A 84 42.64 8.84 15.51
CA PRO A 84 41.99 10.03 16.04
C PRO A 84 41.92 11.23 15.07
N GLY A 85 42.69 11.21 13.98
CA GLY A 85 42.64 12.22 12.92
C GLY A 85 41.45 12.07 11.97
N GLU A 86 40.73 10.94 12.04
CA GLU A 86 39.55 10.66 11.25
C GLU A 86 38.32 10.48 12.14
N SER A 87 37.19 11.05 11.71
CA SER A 87 35.90 10.81 12.36
C SER A 87 35.10 9.75 11.61
N ALA A 88 34.36 8.92 12.34
CA ALA A 88 33.41 7.95 11.80
C ALA A 88 32.01 8.18 12.38
N ASP A 89 31.02 7.68 11.66
CA ASP A 89 29.63 7.68 12.09
C ASP A 89 29.37 6.42 12.93
N PHE A 90 28.88 6.61 14.14
CA PHE A 90 28.57 5.56 15.10
C PHE A 90 27.08 5.53 15.39
N ILE A 91 26.55 4.32 15.49
CA ILE A 91 25.17 4.07 15.87
C ILE A 91 25.19 3.29 17.19
N PRO A 92 24.53 3.79 18.26
CA PRO A 92 24.40 3.03 19.48
C PRO A 92 23.59 1.74 19.25
N THR A 93 24.11 0.60 19.70
CA THR A 93 23.42 -0.70 19.56
C THR A 93 22.02 -0.70 20.20
N SER A 94 21.82 0.11 21.25
CA SER A 94 20.53 0.26 21.93
C SER A 94 19.43 0.77 20.99
N VAL A 95 19.75 1.63 20.01
CA VAL A 95 18.81 2.17 19.03
C VAL A 95 18.27 1.05 18.14
N VAL A 96 19.16 0.18 17.65
CA VAL A 96 18.79 -0.97 16.81
C VAL A 96 17.88 -1.93 17.58
N GLN A 97 18.23 -2.24 18.83
CA GLN A 97 17.44 -3.13 19.69
C GLN A 97 16.07 -2.52 20.04
N TYR A 98 16.04 -1.22 20.30
CA TYR A 98 14.81 -0.49 20.58
C TYR A 98 13.87 -0.50 19.37
N TRP A 99 14.39 -0.19 18.17
CA TRP A 99 13.60 -0.24 16.94
C TRP A 99 12.99 -1.62 16.71
N PHE A 100 13.82 -2.67 16.80
CA PHE A 100 13.38 -4.06 16.59
C PHE A 100 12.26 -4.45 17.55
N THR A 101 12.43 -4.18 18.84
CA THR A 101 11.43 -4.53 19.86
C THR A 101 10.10 -3.81 19.63
N ASN A 102 10.15 -2.52 19.28
CA ASN A 102 8.96 -1.73 19.00
C ASN A 102 8.27 -2.15 17.71
N PHE A 103 9.03 -2.40 16.65
CA PHE A 103 8.51 -2.87 15.37
C PHE A 103 7.80 -4.21 15.55
N ARG A 104 8.45 -5.17 16.22
CA ARG A 104 7.88 -6.50 16.51
C ARG A 104 6.56 -6.39 17.28
N ARG A 105 6.54 -5.58 18.35
CA ARG A 105 5.33 -5.35 19.15
C ARG A 105 4.17 -4.78 18.32
N ARG A 106 4.45 -3.80 17.43
CA ARG A 106 3.43 -3.22 16.55
C ARG A 106 2.92 -4.24 15.52
N LEU A 107 3.82 -5.06 14.98
CA LEU A 107 3.49 -6.12 14.03
C LEU A 107 2.60 -7.20 14.65
N GLU A 108 2.90 -7.63 15.88
CA GLU A 108 2.08 -8.60 16.65
C GLU A 108 0.68 -8.06 16.93
N GLN A 109 0.55 -6.76 17.18
CA GLN A 109 -0.74 -6.11 17.49
C GLN A 109 -1.58 -5.85 16.23
N ASN A 110 -0.95 -5.43 15.14
CA ASN A 110 -1.63 -5.11 13.89
C ASN A 110 -0.69 -5.40 12.70
N PRO A 111 -0.91 -6.49 11.94
CA PRO A 111 -0.09 -6.82 10.78
C PRO A 111 -0.06 -5.73 9.69
N GLU A 112 -1.05 -4.83 9.62
CA GLU A 112 -1.16 -3.78 8.60
C GLU A 112 -0.68 -2.40 9.08
N PHE A 113 -0.07 -2.30 10.27
CA PHE A 113 0.38 -1.00 10.83
C PHE A 113 1.36 -0.24 9.92
N TRP A 114 2.11 -0.98 9.10
CA TRP A 114 3.15 -0.47 8.23
C TRP A 114 2.61 0.43 7.10
N ARG A 115 1.32 0.32 6.76
CA ARG A 115 0.70 1.20 5.75
C ARG A 115 0.75 2.67 6.14
N ASN A 116 0.76 2.93 7.44
CA ASN A 116 0.82 4.27 8.03
C ASN A 116 2.24 4.67 8.44
N LEU A 117 3.27 3.89 8.09
CA LEU A 117 4.65 4.33 8.21
C LEU A 117 4.89 5.38 7.11
N SER A 118 4.91 6.65 7.55
CA SER A 118 5.33 7.82 6.79
C SER A 118 6.85 7.83 6.64
#